data_AF-A0A7Y5CSD9-F1
#
_entry.id   AF-A0A7Y5CSD9-F1
#
_cell.length_a   1.000
_cell.length_b   1.000
_cell.length_c   1.000
_cell.angle_alpha   90.00
_cell.angle_beta   90.00
_cell.angle_gamma   90.00
#
_symmetry.space_group_name_H-M   'P 1'
#
loop_
_entity.id
_entity.type
_entity.pdbx_description
1 polymer ?
#
loop_
_entity_poly.entity_id
_entity_poly.type
_entity_poly.pdbx_seq_one_letter_code
_entity_poly.pdbx_strand_id
1 'polypeptide(L)'
;MMKYCAFLLVAILQFSLDANVLQAQVPARRPARVMPAEQRADRLTTEGLALMRRGRTTLAQAKFQQALRLDPQNVRAHLAYADLLLKENKSLAAYDHFTKAMKFSPAGAKDRDRAAQVIARLRSQHPEWFSRVQPRPVDAGKSAQRQTHEPLPGGQTPAVPPRPNGIKPTLAVLPFAAPGSDSTLGVSFSEMVATAMINRAAYRIVERRQIEHVFQEQALGQTGALEAETAVAVGKILGVQTVAVGNLSQLEAGYETDARVLNVESGEALLASHAQAASSAQFREAAESLAADLSAKVGNVQNSLQPDSAAVAPAHH
;
A
#
# COMPACT_ATOMS: atom_id res chain seq x y z
N MET A 1 81.43 45.49 7.79
CA MET A 1 80.56 44.30 7.62
C MET A 1 79.46 44.16 8.69
N MET A 2 79.03 45.26 9.37
CA MET A 2 78.07 45.20 10.49
C MET A 2 76.90 46.21 10.39
N LYS A 3 76.62 46.77 9.21
CA LYS A 3 75.49 47.72 9.02
C LYS A 3 74.29 47.14 8.26
N TYR A 4 74.40 45.93 7.71
CA TYR A 4 73.34 45.33 6.88
C TYR A 4 72.41 44.35 7.62
N CYS A 5 72.76 43.87 8.83
CA CYS A 5 71.88 42.96 9.59
C CYS A 5 70.65 43.66 10.20
N ALA A 6 70.73 44.94 10.55
CA ALA A 6 69.61 45.66 11.17
C ALA A 6 68.49 46.01 10.17
N PHE A 7 68.83 46.22 8.90
CA PHE A 7 67.82 46.52 7.87
C PHE A 7 67.07 45.28 7.38
N LEU A 8 67.70 44.10 7.37
CA LEU A 8 67.05 42.87 6.95
C LEU A 8 65.97 42.39 7.96
N LEU A 9 66.16 42.68 9.25
CA LEU A 9 65.21 42.32 10.31
C LEU A 9 63.95 43.22 10.32
N VAL A 10 64.07 44.49 9.95
CA VAL A 10 62.91 45.39 9.83
C VAL A 10 62.07 45.09 8.59
N ALA A 11 62.70 44.64 7.50
CA ALA A 11 61.98 44.25 6.28
C ALA A 11 61.13 42.97 6.46
N ILE A 12 61.58 42.02 7.29
CA ILE A 12 60.81 40.80 7.59
C ILE A 12 59.65 41.10 8.57
N LEU A 13 59.83 42.07 9.48
CA LEU A 13 58.77 42.52 10.40
C LEU A 13 57.71 43.41 9.74
N GLN A 14 58.03 44.12 8.66
CA GLN A 14 57.06 44.90 7.89
C GLN A 14 56.29 44.05 6.87
N PHE A 15 56.81 42.88 6.45
CA PHE A 15 56.09 41.94 5.57
C PHE A 15 55.06 41.07 6.31
N SER A 16 55.07 41.09 7.66
CA SER A 16 54.05 40.39 8.47
C SER A 16 52.78 41.21 8.72
N LEU A 17 52.63 42.43 8.19
CA LEU A 17 51.46 43.28 8.48
C LEU A 17 50.39 43.39 7.37
N ASP A 18 50.62 42.89 6.15
CA ASP A 18 49.62 42.95 5.06
C ASP A 18 48.98 41.59 4.74
N ALA A 19 48.83 40.72 5.75
CA ALA A 19 47.95 39.54 5.67
C ALA A 19 46.51 39.85 6.12
N ASN A 20 46.10 41.13 6.09
CA ASN A 20 44.73 41.56 6.38
C ASN A 20 43.91 41.75 5.09
N VAL A 21 44.21 40.92 4.06
CA VAL A 21 43.41 40.86 2.83
C VAL A 21 42.19 39.99 3.10
N LEU A 22 41.06 40.66 3.32
CA LEU A 22 39.71 40.15 3.19
C LEU A 22 39.47 38.74 3.78
N GLN A 23 39.36 38.65 5.11
CA GLN A 23 38.27 37.82 5.64
C GLN A 23 36.97 38.52 5.24
N ALA A 24 36.53 38.27 4.00
CA ALA A 24 35.12 38.34 3.71
C ALA A 24 34.47 37.39 4.72
N GLN A 25 33.90 37.95 5.79
CA GLN A 25 32.93 37.27 6.60
C GLN A 25 31.84 36.88 5.62
N VAL A 26 31.93 35.69 5.03
CA VAL A 26 30.81 35.06 4.37
C VAL A 26 29.78 34.99 5.49
N PRO A 27 28.71 35.82 5.46
CA PRO A 27 27.73 35.76 6.52
C PRO A 27 27.28 34.31 6.57
N ALA A 28 27.44 33.67 7.73
CA ALA A 28 27.08 32.28 7.91
C ALA A 28 25.71 32.11 7.27
N ARG A 29 25.64 31.36 6.14
CA ARG A 29 24.37 31.12 5.46
C ARG A 29 23.49 30.48 6.52
N ARG A 30 22.52 31.24 7.05
CA ARG A 30 21.52 30.68 7.96
C ARG A 30 21.03 29.42 7.26
N PRO A 31 21.13 28.23 7.88
CA PRO A 31 20.66 27.02 7.23
C PRO A 31 19.23 27.31 6.79
N ALA A 32 18.98 27.16 5.48
CA ALA A 32 17.68 27.48 4.91
C ALA A 32 16.64 26.77 5.78
N ARG A 33 15.70 27.55 6.35
CA ARG A 33 14.68 27.00 7.25
C ARG A 33 13.96 25.89 6.48
N VAL A 34 14.31 24.63 6.79
CA VAL A 34 13.76 23.48 6.11
C VAL A 34 12.26 23.51 6.41
N MET A 35 11.45 23.68 5.37
CA MET A 35 10.01 23.76 5.57
C MET A 35 9.52 22.41 6.15
N PRO A 36 8.68 22.43 7.20
CA PRO A 36 8.02 21.24 7.72
C PRO A 36 7.33 20.44 6.62
N ALA A 37 7.25 19.11 6.77
CA ALA A 37 6.65 18.23 5.76
C ALA A 37 5.19 18.62 5.45
N GLU A 38 4.41 18.96 6.48
CA GLU A 38 3.04 19.47 6.38
C GLU A 38 2.96 20.74 5.49
N GLN A 39 3.80 21.73 5.75
CA GLN A 39 3.82 22.97 4.95
C GLN A 39 4.25 22.72 3.49
N ARG A 40 5.14 21.75 3.26
CA ARG A 40 5.51 21.31 1.91
C ARG A 40 4.35 20.62 1.21
N ALA A 41 3.62 19.76 1.91
CA ALA A 41 2.42 19.09 1.39
C ALA A 41 1.32 20.10 1.02
N ASP A 42 1.09 21.12 1.85
CA ASP A 42 0.12 22.19 1.58
C ASP A 42 0.47 23.04 0.35
N ARG A 43 1.76 23.31 0.18
CA ARG A 43 2.27 24.01 -1.00
C ARG A 43 2.03 23.17 -2.27
N LEU A 44 2.38 21.89 -2.24
CA LEU A 44 2.14 20.97 -3.36
C LEU A 44 0.65 20.85 -3.69
N THR A 45 -0.21 20.80 -2.68
CA THR A 45 -1.66 20.82 -2.84
C THR A 45 -2.14 22.09 -3.52
N THR A 46 -1.59 23.25 -3.15
CA THR A 46 -1.92 24.53 -3.76
C THR A 46 -1.47 24.59 -5.23
N GLU A 47 -0.29 24.06 -5.55
CA GLU A 47 0.20 23.93 -6.93
C GLU A 47 -0.70 22.99 -7.76
N GLY A 48 -1.11 21.85 -7.20
CA GLY A 48 -2.04 20.92 -7.84
C GLY A 48 -3.38 21.58 -8.17
N LEU A 49 -3.95 22.34 -7.23
CA LEU A 49 -5.18 23.11 -7.46
C LEU A 49 -5.04 24.17 -8.55
N ALA A 50 -3.87 24.80 -8.68
CA ALA A 50 -3.60 25.75 -9.75
C ALA A 50 -3.50 25.06 -11.11
N LEU A 51 -2.88 23.89 -11.17
CA LEU A 51 -2.79 23.07 -12.39
C LEU A 51 -4.17 22.54 -12.82
N MET A 52 -4.99 22.11 -11.87
CA MET A 52 -6.36 21.66 -12.12
C MET A 52 -7.22 22.79 -12.73
N ARG A 53 -7.08 24.03 -12.23
CA ARG A 53 -7.76 25.21 -12.80
C ARG A 53 -7.34 25.51 -14.25
N ARG A 54 -6.12 25.11 -14.63
CA ARG A 54 -5.59 25.24 -16.00
C ARG A 54 -5.89 24.02 -16.88
N GLY A 55 -6.72 23.07 -16.41
CA GLY A 55 -7.04 21.84 -17.14
C GLY A 55 -5.90 20.82 -17.23
N ARG A 56 -4.77 21.04 -16.54
CA ARG A 56 -3.60 20.14 -16.56
C ARG A 56 -3.80 19.04 -15.51
N THR A 57 -4.78 18.16 -15.73
CA THR A 57 -5.26 17.17 -14.76
C THR A 57 -4.18 16.18 -14.35
N THR A 58 -3.41 15.62 -15.30
CA THR A 58 -2.32 14.67 -15.04
C THR A 58 -1.24 15.26 -14.11
N LEU A 59 -0.87 16.52 -14.34
CA LEU A 59 0.12 17.20 -13.49
C LEU A 59 -0.46 17.58 -12.13
N ALA A 60 -1.75 17.94 -12.07
CA ALA A 60 -2.43 18.18 -10.80
C ALA A 60 -2.47 16.90 -9.95
N GLN A 61 -2.81 15.75 -10.54
CA GLN A 61 -2.78 14.45 -9.90
C GLN A 61 -1.39 14.13 -9.33
N ALA A 62 -0.33 14.29 -10.13
CA ALA A 62 1.04 14.06 -9.66
C ALA A 62 1.40 14.94 -8.44
N LYS A 63 0.94 16.20 -8.42
CA LYS A 63 1.16 17.11 -7.29
C LYS A 63 0.39 16.71 -6.04
N PHE A 64 -0.85 16.25 -6.18
CA PHE A 64 -1.63 15.74 -5.05
C PHE A 64 -1.04 14.44 -4.49
N GLN A 65 -0.61 13.51 -5.35
CA GLN A 65 0.08 12.30 -4.91
C GLN A 65 1.39 12.61 -4.18
N GLN A 66 2.17 13.58 -4.68
CA GLN A 66 3.37 14.04 -3.97
C GLN A 66 3.03 14.66 -2.60
N ALA A 67 1.99 15.47 -2.51
CA ALA A 67 1.53 16.04 -1.24
C ALA A 67 1.17 14.93 -0.23
N LEU A 68 0.40 13.93 -0.66
CA LEU A 68 -0.05 12.82 0.17
C LEU A 68 1.06 11.84 0.54
N ARG A 69 2.16 11.79 -0.22
CA ARG A 69 3.38 11.06 0.20
C ARG A 69 4.12 11.77 1.32
N LEU A 70 4.10 13.11 1.34
CA LEU A 70 4.74 13.89 2.41
C LEU A 70 3.88 13.96 3.67
N ASP A 71 2.56 14.06 3.50
CA ASP A 71 1.59 14.07 4.58
C ASP A 71 0.35 13.26 4.18
N PRO A 72 0.30 11.97 4.59
CA PRO A 72 -0.83 11.09 4.31
C PRO A 72 -2.14 11.50 5.00
N GLN A 73 -2.11 12.43 5.96
CA GLN A 73 -3.29 12.89 6.69
C GLN A 73 -3.80 14.24 6.17
N ASN A 74 -3.17 14.80 5.13
CA ASN A 74 -3.52 16.11 4.60
C ASN A 74 -4.96 16.12 4.04
N VAL A 75 -5.89 16.63 4.84
CA VAL A 75 -7.32 16.72 4.52
C VAL A 75 -7.55 17.46 3.21
N ARG A 76 -6.86 18.59 3.03
CA ARG A 76 -7.03 19.46 1.86
C ARG A 76 -6.55 18.78 0.58
N ALA A 77 -5.44 18.05 0.63
CA ALA A 77 -4.93 17.27 -0.49
C ALA A 77 -5.90 16.15 -0.88
N HIS A 78 -6.46 15.44 0.11
CA HIS A 78 -7.47 14.42 -0.13
C HIS A 78 -8.73 14.98 -0.78
N LEU A 79 -9.28 16.10 -0.29
CA LEU A 79 -10.45 16.74 -0.89
C LEU A 79 -10.17 17.23 -2.32
N ALA A 80 -9.05 17.91 -2.53
CA ALA A 80 -8.68 18.44 -3.84
C ALA A 80 -8.46 17.33 -4.87
N TYR A 81 -7.87 16.20 -4.45
CA TYR A 81 -7.68 15.07 -5.32
C TYR A 81 -9.00 14.33 -5.60
N ALA A 82 -9.86 14.18 -4.60
CA ALA A 82 -11.20 13.61 -4.78
C ALA A 82 -12.03 14.43 -5.79
N ASP A 83 -11.99 15.76 -5.70
CA ASP A 83 -12.66 16.65 -6.66
C ASP A 83 -12.13 16.46 -8.09
N LEU A 84 -10.82 16.28 -8.25
CA LEU A 84 -10.20 15.99 -9.55
C LEU A 84 -10.72 14.66 -10.11
N LEU A 85 -10.77 13.63 -9.28
CA LEU A 85 -11.25 12.29 -9.66
C LEU A 85 -12.72 12.31 -10.07
N LEU A 86 -13.58 13.10 -9.40
CA LEU A 86 -14.96 13.29 -9.83
C LEU A 86 -15.06 13.93 -11.22
N LYS A 87 -14.20 14.90 -11.55
CA LYS A 87 -14.17 15.50 -12.89
C LYS A 87 -13.77 14.49 -13.98
N GLU A 88 -12.98 13.50 -13.61
CA GLU A 88 -12.58 12.40 -14.49
C GLU A 88 -13.57 11.23 -14.48
N ASN A 89 -14.75 11.41 -13.88
CA ASN A 89 -15.79 10.39 -13.74
C ASN A 89 -15.36 9.15 -12.93
N LYS A 90 -14.35 9.30 -12.07
CA LYS A 90 -13.82 8.25 -11.18
C LYS A 90 -14.49 8.32 -9.80
N SER A 91 -15.80 8.13 -9.77
CA SER A 91 -16.66 8.27 -8.57
C SER A 91 -16.19 7.46 -7.36
N LEU A 92 -15.70 6.24 -7.57
CA LEU A 92 -15.28 5.34 -6.49
C LEU A 92 -13.92 5.71 -5.90
N ALA A 93 -12.94 6.05 -6.73
CA ALA A 93 -11.66 6.57 -6.26
C ALA A 93 -11.84 7.91 -5.52
N ALA A 94 -12.75 8.76 -5.99
CA ALA A 94 -13.11 9.99 -5.29
C ALA A 94 -13.74 9.70 -3.92
N TYR A 95 -14.63 8.70 -3.83
CA TYR A 95 -15.25 8.28 -2.56
C TYR A 95 -14.19 7.94 -1.52
N ASP A 96 -13.18 7.13 -1.84
CA ASP A 96 -12.11 6.75 -0.90
C ASP A 96 -11.41 7.98 -0.31
N HIS A 97 -11.01 8.93 -1.16
CA HIS A 97 -10.38 10.16 -0.72
C HIS A 97 -11.31 11.07 0.10
N PHE A 98 -12.61 11.13 -0.21
CA PHE A 98 -13.59 11.82 0.65
C PHE A 98 -13.72 11.15 2.02
N THR A 99 -13.70 9.81 2.10
CA THR A 99 -13.71 9.10 3.39
C THR A 99 -12.44 9.35 4.20
N LYS A 100 -11.27 9.37 3.55
CA LYS A 100 -10.00 9.72 4.21
C LYS A 100 -10.02 11.16 4.72
N ALA A 101 -10.48 12.12 3.90
CA ALA A 101 -10.65 13.50 4.32
C ALA A 101 -11.56 13.62 5.54
N MET A 102 -12.69 12.90 5.56
CA MET A 102 -13.61 12.89 6.70
C MET A 102 -13.01 12.26 7.96
N LYS A 103 -12.20 11.19 7.80
CA LYS A 103 -11.51 10.51 8.90
C LYS A 103 -10.49 11.43 9.60
N PHE A 104 -9.74 12.21 8.83
CA PHE A 104 -8.71 13.11 9.37
C PHE A 104 -9.25 14.51 9.70
N SER A 105 -10.48 14.84 9.31
CA SER A 105 -11.12 16.12 9.65
C SER A 105 -11.73 16.10 11.05
N PRO A 106 -11.46 17.12 11.89
CA PRO A 106 -12.15 17.33 13.16
C PRO A 106 -13.69 17.36 12.98
N ALA A 107 -14.41 16.93 14.02
CA ALA A 107 -15.87 17.02 14.04
C ALA A 107 -16.33 18.49 13.92
N GLY A 108 -17.32 18.75 13.06
CA GLY A 108 -17.82 20.11 12.79
C GLY A 108 -16.97 20.97 11.85
N ALA A 109 -15.88 20.44 11.29
CA ALA A 109 -15.11 21.15 10.27
C ALA A 109 -15.87 21.22 8.93
N LYS A 110 -15.82 22.37 8.25
CA LYS A 110 -16.44 22.57 6.92
C LYS A 110 -16.01 21.51 5.89
N ASP A 111 -14.76 21.11 5.93
CA ASP A 111 -14.18 20.09 5.06
C ASP A 111 -14.81 18.70 5.28
N ARG A 112 -15.16 18.39 6.53
CA ARG A 112 -15.87 17.16 6.91
C ARG A 112 -17.29 17.16 6.36
N ASP A 113 -18.01 18.27 6.53
CA ASP A 113 -19.40 18.42 6.06
C ASP A 113 -19.47 18.32 4.54
N ARG A 114 -18.52 18.96 3.86
CA ARG A 114 -18.37 18.87 2.40
C ARG A 114 -18.15 17.43 1.95
N ALA A 115 -17.21 16.71 2.58
CA ALA A 115 -16.98 15.31 2.27
C ALA A 115 -18.24 14.46 2.47
N ALA A 116 -18.98 14.69 3.55
CA ALA A 116 -20.20 13.95 3.87
C ALA A 116 -21.30 14.16 2.83
N GLN A 117 -21.52 15.39 2.38
CA GLN A 117 -22.50 15.70 1.33
C GLN A 117 -22.16 15.00 0.02
N VAL A 118 -20.89 15.04 -0.39
CA VAL A 118 -20.46 14.41 -1.64
C VAL A 118 -20.57 12.89 -1.55
N ILE A 119 -20.18 12.30 -0.42
CA ILE A 119 -20.36 10.87 -0.15
C ILE A 119 -21.83 10.46 -0.23
N ALA A 120 -22.74 11.21 0.38
CA ALA A 120 -24.17 10.92 0.30
C ALA A 120 -24.69 10.96 -1.15
N ARG A 121 -24.23 11.93 -1.95
CA ARG A 121 -24.56 12.01 -3.38
C ARG A 121 -24.04 10.81 -4.15
N LEU A 122 -22.77 10.44 -3.96
CA LEU A 122 -22.18 9.27 -4.62
C LEU A 122 -22.93 7.98 -4.24
N ARG A 123 -23.35 7.87 -2.97
CA ARG A 123 -24.22 6.79 -2.48
C ARG A 123 -25.54 6.66 -3.22
N SER A 124 -26.19 7.79 -3.43
CA SER A 124 -27.45 7.83 -4.17
C SER A 124 -27.28 7.54 -5.66
N GLN A 125 -26.14 7.92 -6.25
CA GLN A 125 -25.87 7.74 -7.68
C GLN A 125 -25.45 6.31 -8.04
N HIS A 126 -24.88 5.57 -7.08
CA HIS A 126 -24.35 4.22 -7.30
C HIS A 126 -24.91 3.19 -6.28
N PRO A 127 -26.24 3.06 -6.11
CA PRO A 127 -26.85 2.26 -5.06
C PRO A 127 -26.46 0.77 -5.10
N GLU A 128 -26.17 0.24 -6.29
CA GLU A 128 -25.68 -1.12 -6.53
C GLU A 128 -24.31 -1.39 -5.88
N TRP A 129 -23.43 -0.38 -5.80
CA TRP A 129 -22.13 -0.49 -5.15
C TRP A 129 -22.28 -0.51 -3.63
N PHE A 130 -23.05 0.43 -3.10
CA PHE A 130 -23.16 0.65 -1.66
C PHE A 130 -24.07 -0.35 -0.94
N SER A 131 -24.96 -1.04 -1.66
CA SER A 131 -25.76 -2.14 -1.12
C SER A 131 -24.93 -3.39 -0.82
N ARG A 132 -23.80 -3.57 -1.50
CA ARG A 132 -22.91 -4.74 -1.36
C ARG A 132 -21.76 -4.53 -0.37
N VAL A 133 -21.43 -3.27 -0.07
CA VAL A 133 -20.31 -2.85 0.81
C VAL A 133 -20.82 -2.31 2.16
N GLN A 134 -22.01 -2.70 2.61
CA GLN A 134 -22.41 -2.34 3.98
C GLN A 134 -21.64 -3.20 4.99
N PRO A 135 -20.87 -2.62 5.93
CA PRO A 135 -20.55 -3.34 7.15
C PRO A 135 -21.89 -3.74 7.78
N ARG A 136 -22.04 -5.01 8.20
CA ARG A 136 -23.21 -5.45 8.97
C ARG A 136 -23.47 -4.38 10.05
N PRO A 137 -24.71 -3.87 10.20
CA PRO A 137 -25.03 -2.99 11.30
C PRO A 137 -24.56 -3.71 12.56
N VAL A 138 -23.62 -3.11 13.30
CA VAL A 138 -23.36 -3.55 14.65
C VAL A 138 -24.64 -3.19 15.38
N ASP A 139 -25.46 -4.19 15.71
CA ASP A 139 -26.79 -4.00 16.27
C ASP A 139 -26.71 -3.15 17.54
N ALA A 140 -26.84 -1.85 17.37
CA ALA A 140 -27.06 -0.91 18.43
C ALA A 140 -28.50 -1.09 18.89
N GLY A 141 -28.69 -1.98 19.86
CA GLY A 141 -29.92 -2.13 20.60
C GLY A 141 -30.89 -3.15 20.01
N LYS A 142 -30.76 -4.41 20.44
CA LYS A 142 -31.89 -5.29 20.78
C LYS A 142 -31.38 -6.47 21.60
N SER A 143 -31.22 -6.21 22.89
CA SER A 143 -31.27 -7.21 23.94
C SER A 143 -32.65 -7.89 23.98
N ALA A 144 -32.62 -9.16 24.39
CA ALA A 144 -33.74 -10.03 24.78
C ALA A 144 -34.45 -10.81 23.66
N GLN A 145 -33.99 -12.04 23.44
CA GLN A 145 -34.79 -13.24 23.73
C GLN A 145 -33.88 -14.48 23.75
N ARG A 146 -33.55 -14.93 24.98
CA ARG A 146 -32.99 -16.25 25.24
C ARG A 146 -34.14 -17.26 25.06
N GLN A 147 -34.01 -18.19 24.13
CA GLN A 147 -34.77 -19.43 24.18
C GLN A 147 -33.95 -20.46 24.94
N THR A 148 -34.49 -20.84 26.10
CA THR A 148 -34.03 -21.91 26.98
C THR A 148 -34.34 -23.25 26.33
N HIS A 149 -33.33 -24.04 26.01
CA HIS A 149 -33.50 -25.48 25.80
C HIS A 149 -33.18 -26.23 27.09
N GLU A 150 -34.14 -27.06 27.50
CA GLU A 150 -34.14 -27.95 28.66
C GLU A 150 -33.11 -29.10 28.48
N PRO A 151 -32.45 -29.60 29.55
CA PRO A 151 -31.37 -30.57 29.42
C PRO A 151 -31.85 -32.02 29.44
N LEU A 152 -31.33 -32.85 28.53
CA LEU A 152 -31.47 -34.31 28.54
C LEU A 152 -30.49 -34.98 29.53
N PRO A 153 -30.85 -36.09 30.19
CA PRO A 153 -30.02 -36.79 31.16
C PRO A 153 -29.11 -37.83 30.50
N GLY A 154 -27.91 -38.00 31.05
CA GLY A 154 -27.03 -39.12 30.72
C GLY A 154 -25.64 -38.68 30.30
N GLY A 155 -24.68 -38.78 31.23
CA GLY A 155 -23.28 -38.50 30.99
C GLY A 155 -22.64 -39.50 30.05
N GLN A 156 -22.49 -39.10 28.79
CA GLN A 156 -21.37 -39.46 27.93
C GLN A 156 -21.08 -38.21 27.09
N THR A 157 -20.04 -37.47 27.44
CA THR A 157 -19.50 -36.43 26.55
C THR A 157 -19.13 -37.13 25.25
N PRO A 158 -19.73 -36.77 24.09
CA PRO A 158 -19.18 -37.18 22.82
C PRO A 158 -17.74 -36.64 22.82
N ALA A 159 -16.76 -37.53 22.66
CA ALA A 159 -15.38 -37.15 22.50
C ALA A 159 -15.32 -36.05 21.45
N VAL A 160 -14.89 -34.85 21.85
CA VAL A 160 -14.67 -33.74 20.95
C VAL A 160 -13.69 -34.25 19.90
N PRO A 161 -14.07 -34.37 18.62
CA PRO A 161 -13.11 -34.72 17.59
C PRO A 161 -11.98 -33.68 17.65
N PRO A 162 -10.70 -34.09 17.58
CA PRO A 162 -9.60 -33.14 17.62
C PRO A 162 -9.85 -32.08 16.55
N ARG A 163 -9.90 -30.81 16.97
CA ARG A 163 -10.14 -29.69 16.06
C ARG A 163 -9.03 -29.70 15.01
N PRO A 164 -9.33 -29.67 13.70
CA PRO A 164 -8.29 -29.53 12.69
C PRO A 164 -7.58 -28.18 12.90
N ASN A 165 -6.29 -28.26 13.20
CA ASN A 165 -5.39 -27.11 13.31
C ASN A 165 -5.33 -26.31 12.00
N GLY A 166 -5.33 -24.97 12.11
CA GLY A 166 -4.81 -24.06 11.09
C GLY A 166 -5.86 -23.41 10.19
N ILE A 167 -6.28 -22.19 10.53
CA ILE A 167 -6.93 -21.29 9.56
C ILE A 167 -5.85 -20.93 8.51
N LYS A 168 -5.99 -21.46 7.29
CA LYS A 168 -5.08 -21.16 6.17
C LYS A 168 -5.18 -19.67 5.80
N PRO A 169 -4.06 -18.95 5.60
CA PRO A 169 -4.08 -17.55 5.22
C PRO A 169 -4.80 -17.35 3.90
N THR A 170 -5.54 -16.25 3.79
CA THR A 170 -6.18 -15.87 2.52
C THR A 170 -5.18 -15.22 1.59
N LEU A 171 -5.20 -15.64 0.33
CA LEU A 171 -4.31 -15.13 -0.72
C LEU A 171 -5.12 -14.74 -1.95
N ALA A 172 -4.87 -13.53 -2.45
CA ALA A 172 -5.27 -13.15 -3.81
C ALA A 172 -4.04 -13.21 -4.73
N VAL A 173 -4.17 -13.84 -5.89
CA VAL A 173 -3.14 -13.83 -6.93
C VAL A 173 -3.54 -12.78 -7.95
N LEU A 174 -2.80 -11.67 -8.00
CA LEU A 174 -3.08 -10.60 -8.95
C LEU A 174 -2.48 -10.91 -10.33
N PRO A 175 -2.98 -10.26 -11.40
CA PRO A 175 -2.36 -10.37 -12.71
C PRO A 175 -0.89 -10.00 -12.69
N PHE A 176 -0.07 -10.88 -13.25
CA PHE A 176 1.35 -10.69 -13.43
C PHE A 176 1.60 -9.67 -14.53
N ALA A 177 2.65 -8.87 -14.35
CA ALA A 177 3.15 -8.01 -15.41
C ALA A 177 3.69 -8.89 -16.53
N ALA A 178 3.49 -8.50 -17.79
CA ALA A 178 4.07 -9.19 -18.93
C ALA A 178 4.73 -8.16 -19.88
N PRO A 179 5.68 -8.58 -20.74
CA PRO A 179 6.39 -7.67 -21.62
C PRO A 179 5.47 -7.18 -22.74
N GLY A 180 5.59 -5.92 -23.13
CA GLY A 180 4.80 -5.32 -24.21
C GLY A 180 3.35 -5.01 -23.82
N SER A 181 2.46 -4.98 -24.82
CA SER A 181 1.01 -4.73 -24.62
C SER A 181 0.20 -6.02 -24.43
N ASP A 182 0.86 -7.18 -24.33
CA ASP A 182 0.16 -8.46 -24.19
C ASP A 182 -0.18 -8.76 -22.73
N SER A 183 -1.18 -8.03 -22.23
CA SER A 183 -1.78 -8.26 -20.91
C SER A 183 -2.36 -9.67 -20.76
N THR A 184 -2.64 -10.36 -21.87
CA THR A 184 -3.28 -11.68 -21.88
C THR A 184 -2.33 -12.77 -21.38
N LEU A 185 -1.03 -12.66 -21.70
CA LEU A 185 0.00 -13.59 -21.23
C LEU A 185 0.16 -13.55 -19.72
N GLY A 186 0.29 -12.35 -19.15
CA GLY A 186 0.40 -12.16 -17.70
C GLY A 186 -0.82 -12.67 -16.95
N VAL A 187 -2.02 -12.38 -17.46
CA VAL A 187 -3.28 -12.90 -16.91
C VAL A 187 -3.33 -14.42 -16.95
N SER A 188 -2.98 -15.02 -18.08
CA SER A 188 -2.99 -16.48 -18.25
C SER A 188 -1.96 -17.17 -17.35
N PHE A 189 -0.77 -16.59 -17.20
CA PHE A 189 0.24 -17.09 -16.27
C PHE A 189 -0.23 -17.03 -14.81
N SER A 190 -0.92 -15.93 -14.44
CA SER A 190 -1.48 -15.75 -13.09
C SER A 190 -2.53 -16.81 -12.75
N GLU A 191 -3.37 -17.22 -13.71
CA GLU A 191 -4.32 -18.31 -13.53
C GLU A 191 -3.63 -19.65 -13.31
N MET A 192 -2.54 -19.92 -14.02
CA MET A 192 -1.74 -21.12 -13.81
C MET A 192 -1.15 -21.12 -12.39
N VAL A 193 -0.62 -19.99 -11.93
CA VAL A 193 -0.09 -19.84 -10.56
C VAL A 193 -1.21 -20.03 -9.53
N ALA A 194 -2.36 -19.38 -9.71
CA ALA A 194 -3.50 -19.52 -8.80
C ALA A 194 -3.98 -20.98 -8.70
N THR A 195 -4.10 -21.66 -9.84
CA THR A 195 -4.48 -23.08 -9.91
C THR A 195 -3.44 -23.96 -9.21
N ALA A 196 -2.15 -23.73 -9.46
CA ALA A 196 -1.07 -24.48 -8.82
C ALA A 196 -0.99 -24.25 -7.30
N MET A 197 -1.38 -23.07 -6.82
CA MET A 197 -1.47 -22.76 -5.38
C MET A 197 -2.68 -23.42 -4.72
N ILE A 198 -3.84 -23.45 -5.41
CA ILE A 198 -5.04 -24.16 -4.94
C ILE A 198 -4.74 -25.64 -4.72
N ASN A 199 -4.08 -26.28 -5.69
CA ASN A 199 -3.76 -27.71 -5.64
C ASN A 199 -2.83 -28.09 -4.48
N ARG A 200 -2.08 -27.14 -3.92
CA ARG A 200 -1.21 -27.37 -2.76
C ARG A 200 -1.90 -27.14 -1.43
N ALA A 201 -3.07 -26.52 -1.43
CA ALA A 201 -3.89 -26.28 -0.26
C ALA A 201 -3.15 -25.56 0.89
N ALA A 202 -2.11 -24.77 0.63
CA ALA A 202 -1.41 -23.97 1.64
C ALA A 202 -2.19 -22.69 2.01
N TYR A 203 -3.01 -22.19 1.07
CA TYR A 203 -3.77 -20.95 1.19
C TYR A 203 -5.26 -21.16 0.92
N ARG A 204 -6.08 -20.22 1.39
CA ARG A 204 -7.45 -20.02 0.89
C ARG A 204 -7.40 -18.97 -0.24
N ILE A 205 -7.46 -19.42 -1.48
CA ILE A 205 -7.38 -18.55 -2.66
C ILE A 205 -8.70 -17.82 -2.90
N VAL A 206 -8.62 -16.53 -3.20
CA VAL A 206 -9.79 -15.73 -3.62
C VAL A 206 -10.10 -15.95 -5.10
N GLU A 207 -11.39 -16.03 -5.43
CA GLU A 207 -11.86 -16.21 -6.79
C GLU A 207 -11.52 -15.02 -7.69
N ARG A 208 -11.06 -15.32 -8.91
CA ARG A 208 -10.70 -14.35 -9.96
C ARG A 208 -11.76 -13.27 -10.18
N ARG A 209 -13.04 -13.64 -10.22
CA ARG A 209 -14.16 -12.71 -10.46
C ARG A 209 -14.21 -11.58 -9.42
N GLN A 210 -13.80 -11.85 -8.17
CA GLN A 210 -13.76 -10.83 -7.11
C GLN A 210 -12.64 -9.82 -7.39
N ILE A 211 -11.48 -10.29 -7.86
CA ILE A 211 -10.34 -9.46 -8.24
C ILE A 211 -10.71 -8.59 -9.44
N GLU A 212 -11.31 -9.17 -10.48
CA GLU A 212 -11.75 -8.44 -11.67
C GLU A 212 -12.79 -7.36 -11.34
N HIS A 213 -13.72 -7.67 -10.44
CA HIS A 213 -14.70 -6.70 -9.95
C HIS A 213 -14.01 -5.52 -9.25
N VAL A 214 -12.99 -5.78 -8.41
CA VAL A 214 -12.20 -4.72 -7.79
C VAL A 214 -11.46 -3.87 -8.83
N PHE A 215 -10.89 -4.50 -9.87
CA PHE A 215 -10.18 -3.76 -10.93
C PHE A 215 -11.11 -2.90 -11.79
N GLN A 216 -12.30 -3.43 -12.13
CA GLN A 216 -13.34 -2.69 -12.85
C GLN A 216 -13.87 -1.52 -12.02
N GLU A 217 -14.12 -1.72 -10.73
CA GLU A 217 -14.60 -0.68 -9.82
C GLU A 217 -13.57 0.41 -9.55
N GLN A 218 -12.30 0.05 -9.38
CA GLN A 218 -11.25 1.00 -9.05
C GLN A 218 -10.60 1.64 -10.29
N ALA A 219 -11.08 1.29 -11.50
CA ALA A 219 -10.45 1.67 -12.78
C ALA A 219 -8.93 1.44 -12.76
N LEU A 220 -8.48 0.41 -12.03
CA LEU A 220 -7.08 0.01 -11.97
C LEU A 220 -6.78 -0.62 -13.33
N GLY A 221 -6.00 0.12 -14.11
CA GLY A 221 -5.75 -0.17 -15.52
C GLY A 221 -5.16 -1.56 -15.73
N GLN A 222 -5.46 -2.10 -16.90
CA GLN A 222 -5.05 -3.39 -17.48
C GLN A 222 -3.52 -3.57 -17.64
N THR A 223 -2.72 -2.73 -16.98
CA THR A 223 -1.28 -2.82 -16.95
C THR A 223 -0.93 -3.85 -15.88
N GLY A 224 -0.57 -5.07 -16.30
CA GLY A 224 -0.18 -6.16 -15.38
C GLY A 224 0.94 -5.80 -14.38
N ALA A 225 1.60 -4.65 -14.53
CA ALA A 225 2.48 -4.09 -13.51
C ALA A 225 1.68 -3.31 -12.45
N LEU A 226 1.18 -4.01 -11.44
CA LEU A 226 0.68 -3.38 -10.22
C LEU A 226 1.85 -3.13 -9.25
N GLU A 227 2.04 -1.87 -8.87
CA GLU A 227 2.94 -1.52 -7.77
C GLU A 227 2.48 -2.17 -6.46
N ALA A 228 3.42 -2.47 -5.56
CA ALA A 228 3.15 -3.17 -4.31
C ALA A 228 2.08 -2.47 -3.46
N GLU A 229 2.07 -1.13 -3.43
CA GLU A 229 1.09 -0.32 -2.73
C GLU A 229 -0.33 -0.52 -3.28
N THR A 230 -0.44 -0.63 -4.61
CA THR A 230 -1.72 -0.85 -5.29
C THR A 230 -2.21 -2.28 -5.04
N ALA A 231 -1.32 -3.25 -5.09
CA ALA A 231 -1.63 -4.65 -4.77
C ALA A 231 -2.11 -4.82 -3.32
N VAL A 232 -1.48 -4.12 -2.38
CA VAL A 232 -1.90 -4.09 -0.97
C VAL A 232 -3.28 -3.44 -0.82
N ALA A 233 -3.55 -2.33 -1.53
CA ALA A 233 -4.86 -1.70 -1.51
C ALA A 233 -5.96 -2.63 -2.05
N VAL A 234 -5.69 -3.34 -3.15
CA VAL A 234 -6.59 -4.37 -3.69
C VAL A 234 -6.81 -5.49 -2.67
N GLY A 235 -5.75 -5.95 -2.01
CA GLY A 235 -5.84 -6.94 -0.95
C GLY A 235 -6.74 -6.52 0.21
N LYS A 236 -6.66 -5.26 0.63
CA LYS A 236 -7.53 -4.69 1.68
C LYS A 236 -8.99 -4.69 1.26
N ILE A 237 -9.29 -4.38 0.00
CA ILE A 237 -10.66 -4.40 -0.56
C ILE A 237 -11.19 -5.83 -0.61
N LEU A 238 -10.36 -6.79 -1.02
CA LEU A 238 -10.71 -8.21 -1.07
C LEU A 238 -10.80 -8.87 0.32
N GLY A 239 -10.35 -8.20 1.38
CA GLY A 239 -10.30 -8.74 2.74
C GLY A 239 -9.32 -9.91 2.87
N VAL A 240 -8.24 -9.93 2.08
CA VAL A 240 -7.21 -10.97 2.15
C VAL A 240 -6.06 -10.55 3.06
N GLN A 241 -5.41 -11.53 3.69
CA GLN A 241 -4.24 -11.30 4.54
C GLN A 241 -2.96 -11.13 3.73
N THR A 242 -2.91 -11.79 2.56
CA THR A 242 -1.75 -11.77 1.68
C THR A 242 -2.15 -11.59 0.22
N VAL A 243 -1.24 -11.02 -0.56
CA VAL A 243 -1.41 -10.83 -2.01
C VAL A 243 -0.16 -11.30 -2.73
N ALA A 244 -0.31 -12.13 -3.75
CA ALA A 244 0.76 -12.50 -4.67
C ALA A 244 0.76 -11.54 -5.87
N VAL A 245 1.93 -10.98 -6.13
CA VAL A 245 2.24 -10.16 -7.30
C VAL A 245 3.46 -10.73 -8.00
N GLY A 246 3.60 -10.49 -9.30
CA GLY A 246 4.79 -10.90 -10.01
C GLY A 246 4.89 -10.31 -11.41
N ASN A 247 6.00 -10.63 -12.07
CA ASN A 247 6.25 -10.28 -13.45
C ASN A 247 6.54 -11.55 -14.26
N LEU A 248 6.40 -11.43 -15.57
CA LEU A 248 6.84 -12.35 -16.59
C LEU A 248 7.64 -11.48 -17.55
N SER A 249 8.92 -11.76 -17.68
CA SER A 249 9.87 -11.02 -18.51
C SER A 249 10.33 -11.92 -19.64
N GLN A 250 10.39 -11.37 -20.86
CA GLN A 250 10.95 -12.08 -22.01
C GLN A 250 12.42 -11.68 -22.18
N LEU A 251 13.28 -12.68 -22.27
CA LEU A 251 14.73 -12.59 -22.45
C LEU A 251 15.11 -13.31 -23.75
N GLU A 252 16.37 -13.19 -24.18
CA GLU A 252 16.85 -13.86 -25.39
C GLU A 252 16.77 -15.40 -25.28
N ALA A 253 17.00 -15.94 -24.09
CA ALA A 253 17.03 -17.38 -23.83
C ALA A 253 15.67 -17.98 -23.39
N GLY A 254 14.59 -17.19 -23.37
CA GLY A 254 13.26 -17.63 -22.93
C GLY A 254 12.55 -16.60 -22.07
N TYR A 255 11.88 -17.04 -21.02
CA TYR A 255 11.12 -16.24 -20.09
C TYR A 255 11.60 -16.46 -18.67
N GLU A 256 11.53 -15.39 -17.88
CA GLU A 256 11.78 -15.42 -16.45
C GLU A 256 10.59 -14.80 -15.73
N THR A 257 10.30 -15.30 -14.53
CA THR A 257 9.22 -14.78 -13.70
C THR A 257 9.69 -14.66 -12.27
N ASP A 258 9.44 -13.49 -11.68
CA ASP A 258 9.59 -13.25 -10.25
C ASP A 258 8.23 -13.05 -9.63
N ALA A 259 8.01 -13.68 -8.48
CA ALA A 259 6.79 -13.51 -7.70
C ALA A 259 7.10 -13.23 -6.23
N ARG A 260 6.26 -12.39 -5.62
CA ARG A 260 6.36 -12.00 -4.23
C ARG A 260 4.99 -12.09 -3.57
N VAL A 261 4.96 -12.59 -2.34
CA VAL A 261 3.77 -12.58 -1.50
C VAL A 261 3.92 -11.47 -0.48
N LEU A 262 2.99 -10.52 -0.50
CA LEU A 262 2.97 -9.35 0.37
C LEU A 262 1.99 -9.57 1.52
N ASN A 263 2.36 -9.11 2.71
CA ASN A 263 1.42 -8.90 3.82
C ASN A 263 0.55 -7.69 3.51
N VAL A 264 -0.78 -7.83 3.58
CA VAL A 264 -1.71 -6.75 3.23
C VAL A 264 -1.79 -5.68 4.32
N GLU A 265 -1.54 -6.03 5.57
CA GLU A 265 -1.55 -5.08 6.68
C GLU A 265 -0.33 -4.17 6.64
N SER A 266 0.87 -4.75 6.62
CA SER A 266 2.15 -4.02 6.67
C SER A 266 2.67 -3.59 5.30
N GLY A 267 2.28 -4.27 4.22
CA GLY A 267 2.85 -4.10 2.87
C GLY A 267 4.20 -4.77 2.65
N GLU A 268 4.73 -5.49 3.65
CA GLU A 268 6.02 -6.16 3.58
C GLU A 268 5.97 -7.41 2.68
N ALA A 269 7.02 -7.64 1.90
CA ALA A 269 7.18 -8.89 1.16
C ALA A 269 7.59 -10.02 2.09
N LEU A 270 6.66 -10.93 2.36
CA LEU A 270 6.88 -12.10 3.22
C LEU A 270 7.69 -13.17 2.50
N LEU A 271 7.39 -13.40 1.22
CA LEU A 271 7.97 -14.45 0.41
C LEU A 271 8.37 -13.90 -0.95
N ALA A 272 9.42 -14.48 -1.53
CA ALA A 272 9.79 -14.29 -2.93
C ALA A 272 10.25 -15.62 -3.54
N SER A 273 9.98 -15.79 -4.82
CA SER A 273 10.39 -16.93 -5.63
C SER A 273 10.58 -16.50 -7.07
N HIS A 274 11.34 -17.27 -7.83
CA HIS A 274 11.55 -17.06 -9.24
C HIS A 274 11.46 -18.39 -10.00
N ALA A 275 11.13 -18.33 -11.29
CA ALA A 275 11.15 -19.49 -12.18
C ALA A 275 11.51 -19.06 -13.61
N GLN A 276 11.93 -20.03 -14.42
CA GLN A 276 12.31 -19.81 -15.82
C GLN A 276 11.54 -20.78 -16.72
N ALA A 277 11.31 -20.36 -17.96
CA ALA A 277 10.69 -21.17 -18.98
C ALA A 277 11.35 -20.85 -20.33
N ALA A 278 11.83 -21.85 -21.07
CA ALA A 278 12.43 -21.62 -22.39
C ALA A 278 11.38 -21.15 -23.42
N SER A 279 10.10 -21.46 -23.21
CA SER A 279 8.99 -21.02 -24.06
C SER A 279 7.66 -20.99 -23.31
N SER A 280 6.61 -20.42 -23.92
CA SER A 280 5.26 -20.40 -23.35
C SER A 280 4.66 -21.78 -23.09
N ALA A 281 5.14 -22.83 -23.78
CA ALA A 281 4.74 -24.21 -23.53
C ALA A 281 5.11 -24.70 -22.12
N GLN A 282 6.16 -24.14 -21.52
CA GLN A 282 6.66 -24.48 -20.19
C GLN A 282 6.10 -23.59 -19.07
N PHE A 283 5.19 -22.66 -19.38
CA PHE A 283 4.61 -21.76 -18.36
C PHE A 283 3.89 -22.50 -17.24
N ARG A 284 3.25 -23.64 -17.54
CA ARG A 284 2.61 -24.46 -16.51
C ARG A 284 3.61 -25.01 -15.52
N GLU A 285 4.74 -25.52 -16.00
CA GLU A 285 5.82 -26.05 -15.16
C GLU A 285 6.45 -24.93 -14.32
N ALA A 286 6.71 -23.77 -14.92
CA ALA A 286 7.23 -22.61 -14.19
C ALA A 286 6.26 -22.13 -13.09
N ALA A 287 4.96 -22.03 -13.38
CA ALA A 287 3.93 -21.68 -12.40
C ALA A 287 3.82 -22.72 -11.29
N GLU A 288 3.94 -24.01 -11.62
CA GLU A 288 3.96 -25.10 -10.64
C GLU A 288 5.18 -25.01 -9.73
N SER A 289 6.37 -24.77 -10.28
CA SER A 289 7.61 -24.61 -9.51
C SER A 289 7.51 -23.42 -8.54
N LEU A 290 7.07 -22.27 -9.05
CA LEU A 290 6.92 -21.04 -8.28
C LEU A 290 5.90 -21.21 -7.14
N ALA A 291 4.76 -21.84 -7.41
CA ALA A 291 3.77 -22.14 -6.40
C ALA A 291 4.26 -23.19 -5.37
N ALA A 292 5.15 -24.12 -5.75
CA ALA A 292 5.75 -25.08 -4.84
C ALA A 292 6.64 -24.38 -3.81
N ASP A 293 7.57 -23.57 -4.30
CA ASP A 293 8.55 -22.87 -3.48
C ASP A 293 7.87 -21.84 -2.56
N LEU A 294 6.90 -21.06 -3.09
CA LEU A 294 6.11 -20.15 -2.26
C LEU A 294 5.30 -20.88 -1.19
N SER A 295 4.62 -21.99 -1.55
CA SER A 295 3.82 -22.77 -0.60
C SER A 295 4.67 -23.42 0.50
N ALA A 296 5.88 -23.87 0.17
CA ALA A 296 6.81 -24.46 1.13
C ALA A 296 7.28 -23.43 2.17
N LYS A 297 7.48 -22.18 1.76
CA LYS A 297 7.95 -21.11 2.64
C LYS A 297 6.86 -20.56 3.57
N VAL A 298 5.57 -20.84 3.33
CA VAL A 298 4.44 -20.37 4.16
C VAL A 298 4.50 -20.88 5.58
N GLY A 299 4.88 -22.14 5.76
CA GLY A 299 5.00 -22.76 7.09
C GLY A 299 5.99 -22.01 7.99
N ASN A 300 7.01 -21.40 7.40
CA ASN A 300 8.01 -20.60 8.12
C ASN A 300 7.47 -19.23 8.55
N VAL A 301 6.49 -18.68 7.83
CA VAL A 301 5.89 -17.35 8.07
C VAL A 301 4.69 -17.42 9.04
N GLN A 302 3.94 -18.51 9.06
CA GLN A 302 2.82 -18.67 10.02
C GLN A 302 3.29 -18.74 11.48
N ASN A 303 4.53 -19.16 11.74
CA ASN A 303 5.13 -19.09 13.07
C ASN A 303 5.55 -17.67 13.48
N SER A 304 5.78 -16.76 12.53
CA SER A 304 6.17 -15.36 12.83
C SER A 304 4.98 -14.38 12.88
N LEU A 305 3.77 -14.82 12.55
CA LEU A 305 2.54 -14.01 12.54
C LEU A 305 1.65 -14.21 13.79
N GLN A 306 2.07 -15.04 14.75
CA GLN A 306 1.39 -15.16 16.05
C GLN A 306 1.95 -14.13 17.05
N PRO A 307 1.14 -13.23 17.62
CA PRO A 307 1.56 -12.42 18.76
C PRO A 307 1.66 -13.28 20.03
N ASP A 308 2.73 -13.11 20.80
CA ASP A 308 2.94 -13.69 22.13
C ASP A 308 1.74 -13.40 23.06
N SER A 309 0.81 -14.35 23.13
CA SER A 309 -0.29 -14.37 24.10
C SER A 309 0.05 -15.35 25.22
N ALA A 310 1.09 -15.07 26.03
CA ALA A 310 1.24 -15.66 27.36
C ALA A 310 2.36 -14.98 28.18
N ALA A 311 2.19 -13.69 28.49
CA ALA A 311 2.86 -13.07 29.65
C ALA A 311 1.81 -12.28 30.46
N VAL A 312 0.78 -12.97 30.93
CA VAL A 312 -0.05 -12.49 32.04
C VAL A 312 0.31 -13.38 33.23
N ALA A 313 1.24 -12.90 34.05
CA ALA A 313 1.53 -13.47 35.35
C ALA A 313 0.28 -13.36 36.24
N PRO A 314 -0.10 -14.41 37.00
CA PRO A 314 -1.16 -14.29 37.98
C PRO A 314 -0.63 -13.48 39.17
N ALA A 315 -1.27 -12.34 39.45
CA ALA A 315 -1.06 -11.59 40.68
C ALA A 315 -1.61 -12.39 41.86
N HIS A 316 -0.76 -12.61 42.85
CA HIS A 316 -1.09 -13.17 44.15
C HIS A 316 -2.10 -12.30 44.90
N HIS A 317 -3.15 -12.92 45.44
CA HIS A 317 -3.79 -12.53 46.69
C HIS A 317 -4.17 -13.78 47.46
#